data_AF-A0A9D6X6I2-F1
#
_entry.id   AF-A0A9D6X6I2-F1
#
_cell.length_a   1.000
_cell.length_b   1.000
_cell.length_c   1.000
_cell.angle_alpha   90.00
_cell.angle_beta   90.00
_cell.angle_gamma   90.00
#
_symmetry.space_group_name_H-M   'P 1'
#
loop_
_entity.id
_entity.type
_entity.pdbx_description
1 polymer ?
#
loop_
_entity_poly.entity_id
_entity_poly.type
_entity_poly.pdbx_seq_one_letter_code
_entity_poly.pdbx_strand_id
1 'polypeptide(L)'
;MKPWLKRTLIGTVTLFGAVTLLGALGACSHQGHHRQGWHAMSDEDAARFKARFIARAGEKLELDEAQKAKLGLLADKLREQRNAFVGDTKDPRAELGSLIAGPTFDRNKAQVLVQGKTQAVQTKSPEVIAALADFYDSLKPEQQAKVREYLQRGRRGWRG
;
A
#
# COMPACT_ATOMS: atom_id res chain seq x y z
N MET A 1 -22.36 20.37 14.82
CA MET A 1 -22.23 19.38 13.71
C MET A 1 -21.56 18.12 14.24
N LYS A 2 -22.19 16.94 14.14
CA LYS A 2 -21.73 15.69 14.79
C LYS A 2 -20.34 15.25 14.28
N PRO A 3 -19.35 15.02 15.18
CA PRO A 3 -17.96 14.71 14.81
C PRO A 3 -17.77 13.34 14.15
N TRP A 4 -18.79 12.47 14.15
CA TRP A 4 -18.74 11.17 13.48
C TRP A 4 -18.91 11.26 11.96
N LEU A 5 -19.65 12.25 11.45
CA LEU A 5 -19.80 12.45 10.00
C LEU A 5 -18.53 13.05 9.34
N LYS A 6 -17.67 13.73 10.11
CA LYS A 6 -16.37 14.23 9.61
C LYS A 6 -15.30 13.12 9.55
N ARG A 7 -15.48 12.01 10.27
CA ARG A 7 -14.52 10.89 10.34
C ARG A 7 -14.59 9.94 9.15
N THR A 8 -15.73 9.83 8.49
CA THR A 8 -15.91 9.00 7.29
C THR A 8 -15.35 9.64 6.01
N LEU A 9 -15.15 10.97 5.99
CA LEU A 9 -14.57 11.68 4.84
C LEU A 9 -13.05 11.57 4.75
N ILE A 10 -12.34 11.48 5.88
CA ILE A 10 -10.87 11.42 5.89
C ILE A 10 -10.34 10.04 5.43
N GLY A 11 -11.09 8.95 5.66
CA GLY A 11 -10.70 7.59 5.26
C GLY A 11 -10.97 7.23 3.79
N THR A 12 -11.57 8.12 2.98
CA THR A 12 -12.04 7.75 1.62
C THR A 12 -11.20 8.31 0.47
N VAL A 13 -10.20 9.14 0.79
CA VAL A 13 -9.33 9.83 -0.18
C VAL A 13 -7.97 9.13 -0.37
N THR A 14 -7.60 8.19 0.50
CA THR A 14 -6.33 7.43 0.41
C THR A 14 -6.30 6.34 -0.67
N LEU A 15 -7.43 6.01 -1.30
CA LEU A 15 -7.54 4.85 -2.19
C LEU A 15 -7.03 5.04 -3.63
N PHE A 16 -6.64 6.26 -4.01
CA PHE A 16 -6.10 6.53 -5.36
C PHE A 16 -4.71 7.16 -5.37
N GLY A 17 -4.13 7.45 -4.20
CA GLY A 17 -2.86 8.16 -4.05
C GLY A 17 -1.75 7.33 -3.40
N ALA A 18 -1.81 6.01 -3.47
CA ALA A 18 -0.87 5.13 -2.77
C ALA A 18 0.08 4.39 -3.74
N VAL A 19 0.72 5.13 -4.64
CA VAL A 19 2.11 4.79 -5.03
C VAL A 19 3.03 5.74 -4.24
N THR A 20 2.88 5.74 -2.92
CA THR A 20 3.96 6.16 -2.04
C THR A 20 4.76 4.92 -1.73
N LEU A 21 5.80 4.73 -2.53
CA LEU A 21 6.97 3.98 -2.09
C LEU A 21 7.27 4.43 -0.64
N LEU A 22 7.20 3.46 0.29
CA LEU A 22 7.91 3.43 1.57
C LEU A 22 7.37 4.11 2.85
N GLY A 23 6.13 4.61 2.99
CA GLY A 23 5.78 5.24 4.30
C GLY A 23 4.34 5.42 4.77
N ALA A 24 3.32 5.26 3.95
CA ALA A 24 1.98 5.75 4.33
C ALA A 24 1.07 4.77 5.11
N LEU A 25 1.59 3.63 5.59
CA LEU A 25 0.84 2.72 6.49
C LEU A 25 1.34 2.72 7.95
N GLY A 26 2.39 3.49 8.27
CA GLY A 26 2.93 3.60 9.63
C GLY A 26 2.53 4.89 10.39
N ALA A 27 1.92 5.87 9.72
CA ALA A 27 1.78 7.23 10.26
C ALA A 27 0.39 7.56 10.86
N CYS A 28 -0.52 6.60 10.97
CA CYS A 28 -1.78 6.76 11.70
C CYS A 28 -1.85 5.85 12.93
N SER A 29 -0.83 5.88 13.79
CA SER A 29 -0.92 5.35 15.14
C SER A 29 -1.26 6.48 16.13
N HIS A 30 -2.52 6.91 16.13
CA HIS A 30 -3.07 7.63 17.27
C HIS A 30 -4.49 7.15 17.57
N GLN A 31 -4.65 6.64 18.80
CA GLN A 31 -5.88 6.27 19.50
C GLN A 31 -6.60 4.95 19.10
N GLY A 32 -6.30 3.86 19.81
CA GLY A 32 -7.19 2.71 19.92
C GLY A 32 -6.48 1.44 20.40
N HIS A 33 -7.02 0.78 21.44
CA HIS A 33 -6.41 -0.31 22.22
C HIS A 33 -6.27 -1.68 21.50
N HIS A 34 -5.97 -1.71 20.20
CA HIS A 34 -5.62 -2.96 19.50
C HIS A 34 -4.10 -3.03 19.32
N ARG A 35 -3.44 -3.57 20.35
CA ARG A 35 -2.00 -3.87 20.42
C ARG A 35 -1.65 -5.10 19.57
N GLN A 36 -2.13 -5.15 18.33
CA GLN A 36 -1.64 -5.99 17.26
C GLN A 36 -1.52 -5.06 16.06
N GLY A 37 -0.32 -4.53 15.88
CA GLY A 37 -0.01 -3.65 14.75
C GLY A 37 -0.33 -4.35 13.42
N TRP A 38 -0.29 -3.58 12.34
CA TRP A 38 -0.41 -4.00 10.94
C TRP A 38 0.61 -5.07 10.47
N HIS A 39 1.20 -5.83 11.39
CA HIS A 39 2.35 -6.69 11.23
C HIS A 39 2.01 -8.18 11.01
N ALA A 40 0.74 -8.56 10.96
CA ALA A 40 0.32 -9.83 10.38
C ALA A 40 -1.17 -9.76 10.02
N MET A 41 -1.50 -9.29 8.81
CA MET A 41 -2.86 -9.48 8.29
C MET A 41 -2.97 -10.95 7.88
N SER A 42 -3.94 -11.68 8.42
CA SER A 42 -4.20 -13.07 8.02
C SER A 42 -4.52 -13.14 6.52
N ASP A 43 -4.34 -14.31 5.90
CA ASP A 43 -4.69 -14.48 4.48
C ASP A 43 -6.16 -14.20 4.20
N GLU A 44 -7.03 -14.53 5.16
CA GLU A 44 -8.47 -14.27 5.10
C GLU A 44 -8.79 -12.77 5.17
N ASP A 45 -8.15 -12.05 6.08
CA ASP A 45 -8.32 -10.60 6.19
C ASP A 45 -7.78 -9.87 4.97
N ALA A 46 -6.70 -10.38 4.39
CA ALA A 46 -6.14 -9.86 3.15
C ALA A 46 -7.07 -10.07 1.96
N ALA A 47 -7.68 -11.25 1.83
CA ALA A 47 -8.67 -11.53 0.79
C ALA A 47 -9.90 -10.62 0.94
N ARG A 48 -10.38 -10.43 2.18
CA ARG A 48 -11.50 -9.52 2.49
C ARG A 48 -11.16 -8.08 2.15
N PHE A 49 -9.96 -7.62 2.50
CA PHE A 49 -9.50 -6.27 2.19
C PHE A 49 -9.39 -6.06 0.68
N LYS A 50 -8.80 -7.02 -0.04
CA LYS A 50 -8.72 -7.01 -1.51
C LYS A 50 -10.10 -6.90 -2.15
N ALA A 51 -11.06 -7.73 -1.72
CA ALA A 51 -12.42 -7.69 -2.25
C ALA A 51 -13.09 -6.33 -2.04
N ARG A 52 -12.95 -5.75 -0.83
CA ARG A 52 -13.48 -4.39 -0.54
C ARG A 52 -12.81 -3.31 -1.36
N PHE A 53 -11.49 -3.43 -1.57
CA PHE A 53 -10.72 -2.51 -2.41
C PHE A 53 -11.22 -2.54 -3.85
N ILE A 54 -11.32 -3.74 -4.46
CA ILE A 54 -11.80 -3.91 -5.84
C ILE A 54 -13.23 -3.40 -5.98
N ALA A 55 -14.13 -3.73 -5.04
CA ALA A 55 -15.51 -3.26 -5.08
C ALA A 55 -15.59 -1.72 -5.07
N ARG A 56 -14.84 -1.07 -4.17
CA ARG A 56 -14.88 0.39 -4.01
C ARG A 56 -14.21 1.14 -5.16
N ALA A 57 -13.10 0.62 -5.68
CA ALA A 57 -12.45 1.17 -6.87
C ALA A 57 -13.29 0.94 -8.12
N GLY A 58 -13.91 -0.24 -8.24
CA GLY A 58 -14.85 -0.61 -9.28
C GLY A 58 -16.05 0.33 -9.33
N GLU A 59 -16.65 0.66 -8.19
CA GLU A 59 -17.74 1.63 -8.10
C GLU A 59 -17.29 3.04 -8.51
N LYS A 60 -16.17 3.53 -7.99
CA LYS A 60 -15.69 4.90 -8.25
C LYS A 60 -15.28 5.14 -9.70
N LEU A 61 -14.65 4.14 -10.32
CA LEU A 61 -14.23 4.21 -11.72
C LEU A 61 -15.26 3.62 -12.67
N GLU A 62 -16.40 3.13 -12.18
CA GLU A 62 -17.40 2.42 -12.99
C GLU A 62 -16.76 1.30 -13.83
N LEU A 63 -15.93 0.47 -13.19
CA LEU A 63 -15.22 -0.62 -13.85
C LEU A 63 -16.17 -1.75 -14.24
N ASP A 64 -15.95 -2.31 -15.43
CA ASP A 64 -16.54 -3.59 -15.81
C ASP A 64 -15.82 -4.79 -15.15
N GLU A 65 -16.34 -5.99 -15.35
CA GLU A 65 -15.79 -7.20 -14.73
C GLU A 65 -14.37 -7.55 -15.22
N ALA A 66 -14.06 -7.27 -16.50
CA ALA A 66 -12.72 -7.51 -17.03
C ALA A 66 -11.69 -6.55 -16.42
N GLN A 67 -12.05 -5.28 -16.26
CA GLN A 67 -11.25 -4.25 -15.61
C GLN A 67 -11.07 -4.55 -14.11
N LYS A 68 -12.12 -5.03 -13.41
CA LYS A 68 -12.03 -5.47 -12.01
C LYS A 68 -11.10 -6.67 -11.83
N ALA A 69 -11.12 -7.62 -12.77
CA ALA A 69 -10.21 -8.76 -12.75
C ALA A 69 -8.74 -8.30 -12.86
N LYS A 70 -8.44 -7.38 -13.78
CA LYS A 70 -7.11 -6.77 -13.93
C LYS A 70 -6.68 -5.99 -12.69
N LEU A 71 -7.59 -5.24 -12.08
CA LEU A 71 -7.34 -4.56 -10.81
C LEU A 71 -7.04 -5.57 -9.68
N GLY A 72 -7.72 -6.72 -9.68
CA GLY A 72 -7.46 -7.81 -8.76
C GLY A 72 -6.06 -8.40 -8.90
N LEU A 73 -5.59 -8.61 -10.14
CA LEU A 73 -4.22 -9.06 -10.42
C LEU A 73 -3.19 -8.02 -9.96
N LEU A 74 -3.42 -6.74 -10.23
CA LEU A 74 -2.57 -5.66 -9.72
C LEU A 74 -2.48 -5.68 -8.18
N ALA A 75 -3.61 -5.86 -7.49
CA ALA A 75 -3.63 -5.95 -6.03
C ALA A 75 -2.82 -7.15 -5.50
N ASP A 76 -2.86 -8.29 -6.19
CA ASP A 76 -2.05 -9.46 -5.84
C ASP A 76 -0.56 -9.18 -6.01
N LYS A 77 -0.15 -8.59 -7.14
CA LYS A 77 1.26 -8.25 -7.39
C LYS A 77 1.81 -7.22 -6.41
N LEU A 78 1.00 -6.23 -6.02
CA LEU A 78 1.37 -5.30 -4.95
C LEU A 78 1.56 -6.02 -3.60
N ARG A 79 0.71 -6.99 -3.28
CA ARG A 79 0.82 -7.78 -2.06
C ARG A 79 2.06 -8.68 -2.09
N GLU A 80 2.31 -9.36 -3.19
CA GLU A 80 3.52 -10.17 -3.40
C GLU A 80 4.80 -9.34 -3.23
N GLN A 81 4.87 -8.16 -3.86
CA GLN A 81 5.99 -7.25 -3.70
C GLN A 81 6.15 -6.79 -2.24
N ARG A 82 5.06 -6.44 -1.56
CA ARG A 82 5.09 -6.04 -0.14
C ARG A 82 5.58 -7.19 0.74
N ASN A 83 5.14 -8.41 0.51
CA ASN A 83 5.58 -9.57 1.26
C ASN A 83 7.07 -9.87 1.01
N ALA A 84 7.54 -9.76 -0.25
CA ALA A 84 8.96 -9.89 -0.57
C ALA A 84 9.82 -8.80 0.09
N PHE A 85 9.30 -7.56 0.16
CA PHE A 85 10.00 -6.44 0.78
C PHE A 85 10.07 -6.52 2.31
N VAL A 86 8.98 -6.98 2.96
CA VAL A 86 8.94 -7.18 4.42
C VAL A 86 9.70 -8.45 4.80
N GLY A 87 9.73 -9.47 3.95
CA GLY A 87 10.39 -10.75 4.20
C GLY A 87 9.89 -11.40 5.49
N ASP A 88 10.81 -12.01 6.24
CA ASP A 88 10.54 -12.64 7.54
C ASP A 88 10.42 -11.63 8.70
N THR A 89 10.51 -10.33 8.42
CA THR A 89 10.50 -9.29 9.45
C THR A 89 9.10 -9.13 10.04
N LYS A 90 8.83 -9.92 11.09
CA LYS A 90 7.61 -9.86 11.90
C LYS A 90 7.55 -8.60 12.77
N ASP A 91 8.70 -8.03 13.12
CA ASP A 91 8.81 -6.78 13.88
C ASP A 91 9.93 -5.88 13.29
N PRO A 92 9.57 -4.87 12.48
CA PRO A 92 10.53 -3.92 11.94
C PRO A 92 11.29 -3.12 13.00
N ARG A 93 10.72 -2.93 14.20
CA ARG A 93 11.41 -2.24 15.29
C ARG A 93 12.48 -3.12 15.91
N ALA A 94 12.24 -4.43 16.01
CA ALA A 94 13.26 -5.38 16.46
C ALA A 94 14.42 -5.45 15.47
N GLU A 95 14.13 -5.46 14.16
CA GLU A 95 15.16 -5.42 13.11
C GLU A 95 16.03 -4.16 13.22
N LEU A 96 15.43 -2.98 13.39
CA LEU A 96 16.15 -1.73 13.61
C LEU A 96 16.91 -1.70 14.94
N GLY A 97 16.29 -2.18 16.03
CA GLY A 97 16.93 -2.28 17.34
C GLY A 97 18.17 -3.15 17.32
N SER A 98 18.18 -4.19 16.48
CA SER A 98 19.31 -5.08 16.32
C SER A 98 20.54 -4.42 15.68
N LEU A 99 20.40 -3.25 15.03
CA LEU A 99 21.51 -2.46 14.49
C LEU A 99 22.28 -1.69 15.59
N ILE A 100 21.63 -1.45 16.72
CA ILE A 100 22.16 -0.67 17.85
C ILE A 100 22.30 -1.51 19.13
N ALA A 101 22.18 -2.83 19.03
CA ALA A 101 22.26 -3.73 20.18
C ALA A 101 23.67 -3.86 20.74
N GLY A 102 24.69 -3.53 19.94
CA GLY A 102 26.09 -3.53 20.35
C GLY A 102 26.57 -2.18 20.91
N PRO A 103 27.83 -2.10 21.37
CA PRO A 103 28.43 -0.86 21.85
C PRO A 103 28.59 0.21 20.75
N THR A 104 28.49 -0.18 19.48
CA THR A 104 28.53 0.70 18.31
C THR A 104 27.50 0.27 17.28
N PHE A 105 27.18 1.16 16.35
CA PHE A 105 26.25 0.88 15.27
C PHE A 105 26.80 -0.18 14.29
N ASP A 106 26.00 -1.22 14.03
CA ASP A 106 26.35 -2.29 13.09
C ASP A 106 26.10 -1.86 11.63
N ARG A 107 27.10 -1.23 11.04
CA ARG A 107 27.08 -0.78 9.64
C ARG A 107 26.93 -1.93 8.66
N ASN A 108 27.55 -3.07 8.93
CA ASN A 108 27.51 -4.23 8.03
C ASN A 108 26.11 -4.80 7.95
N LYS A 109 25.45 -4.98 9.10
CA LYS A 109 24.07 -5.43 9.15
C LYS A 109 23.12 -4.45 8.48
N ALA A 110 23.29 -3.15 8.70
CA ALA A 110 22.48 -2.14 8.03
C ALA A 110 22.62 -2.22 6.50
N GLN A 111 23.84 -2.41 6.00
CA GLN A 111 24.13 -2.57 4.58
C GLN A 111 23.44 -3.81 4.00
N VAL A 112 23.52 -4.95 4.68
CA VAL A 112 22.86 -6.20 4.26
C VAL A 112 21.34 -6.04 4.20
N LEU A 113 20.74 -5.39 5.21
CA LEU A 113 19.30 -5.13 5.24
C LEU A 113 18.83 -4.28 4.05
N VAL A 114 19.56 -3.21 3.74
CA VAL A 114 19.23 -2.36 2.59
C VAL A 114 19.38 -3.12 1.28
N GLN A 115 20.48 -3.86 1.10
CA GLN A 115 20.72 -4.65 -0.11
C GLN A 115 19.62 -5.68 -0.35
N GLY A 116 19.21 -6.44 0.68
CA GLY A 116 18.12 -7.41 0.56
C GLY A 116 16.79 -6.76 0.16
N LYS A 117 16.45 -5.63 0.78
CA LYS A 117 15.22 -4.87 0.46
C LYS A 117 15.26 -4.30 -0.96
N THR A 118 16.40 -3.77 -1.39
CA THR A 118 16.59 -3.28 -2.76
C THR A 118 16.46 -4.41 -3.78
N GLN A 119 17.05 -5.57 -3.52
CA GLN A 119 16.95 -6.73 -4.41
C GLN A 119 15.52 -7.24 -4.53
N ALA A 120 14.76 -7.29 -3.43
CA ALA A 120 13.35 -7.66 -3.45
C ALA A 120 12.52 -6.71 -4.33
N VAL A 121 12.75 -5.40 -4.22
CA VAL A 121 12.10 -4.40 -5.08
C VAL A 121 12.50 -4.59 -6.54
N GLN A 122 13.80 -4.72 -6.84
CA GLN A 122 14.28 -4.91 -8.21
C GLN A 122 13.68 -6.14 -8.88
N THR A 123 13.53 -7.24 -8.12
CA THR A 123 13.02 -8.51 -8.64
C THR A 123 11.51 -8.46 -8.91
N LYS A 124 10.74 -7.75 -8.07
CA LYS A 124 9.26 -7.74 -8.16
C LYS A 124 8.66 -6.53 -8.88
N SER A 125 9.42 -5.45 -9.03
CA SER A 125 8.95 -4.24 -9.73
C SER A 125 8.45 -4.49 -11.16
N PRO A 126 9.11 -5.32 -12.00
CA PRO A 126 8.64 -5.56 -13.36
C PRO A 126 7.22 -6.14 -13.42
N GLU A 127 6.89 -7.08 -12.54
CA GLU A 127 5.56 -7.71 -12.48
C GLU A 127 4.48 -6.69 -12.05
N VAL A 128 4.80 -5.82 -11.09
CA VAL A 128 3.88 -4.77 -10.64
C VAL A 128 3.67 -3.72 -11.73
N ILE A 129 4.74 -3.31 -12.43
CA ILE A 129 4.67 -2.35 -13.54
C ILE A 129 3.80 -2.91 -14.66
N ALA A 130 4.00 -4.18 -15.05
CA ALA A 130 3.21 -4.83 -16.07
C ALA A 130 1.73 -4.90 -15.69
N ALA A 131 1.40 -5.36 -14.47
CA ALA A 131 0.01 -5.45 -14.01
C ALA A 131 -0.67 -4.07 -13.91
N LEU A 132 0.09 -3.03 -13.55
CA LEU A 132 -0.42 -1.66 -13.52
C LEU A 132 -0.72 -1.16 -14.94
N ALA A 133 0.17 -1.40 -15.89
CA ALA A 133 -0.03 -1.05 -17.30
C ALA A 133 -1.26 -1.77 -17.86
N ASP A 134 -1.36 -3.09 -17.66
CA ASP A 134 -2.48 -3.90 -18.13
C ASP A 134 -3.83 -3.40 -17.61
N PHE A 135 -3.87 -3.00 -16.33
CA PHE A 135 -5.05 -2.38 -15.74
C PHE A 135 -5.34 -1.01 -16.36
N TYR A 136 -4.36 -0.10 -16.38
CA TYR A 136 -4.55 1.27 -16.86
C TYR A 136 -4.95 1.34 -18.34
N ASP A 137 -4.32 0.53 -19.17
CA ASP A 137 -4.56 0.48 -20.61
C ASP A 137 -5.89 -0.19 -20.95
N SER A 138 -6.48 -0.95 -20.00
CA SER A 138 -7.85 -1.48 -20.13
C SER A 138 -8.94 -0.45 -19.84
N LEU A 139 -8.59 0.69 -19.24
CA LEU A 139 -9.54 1.72 -18.86
C LEU A 139 -9.97 2.56 -20.06
N LYS A 140 -11.24 2.94 -20.09
CA LYS A 140 -11.77 3.92 -21.04
C LYS A 140 -11.16 5.31 -20.78
N PRO A 141 -11.12 6.22 -21.77
CA PRO A 141 -10.53 7.55 -21.60
C PRO A 141 -11.09 8.34 -20.40
N GLU A 142 -12.40 8.23 -20.15
CA GLU A 142 -13.09 8.87 -19.01
C GLU A 142 -12.61 8.30 -17.66
N GLN A 143 -12.42 6.98 -17.58
CA GLN A 143 -11.93 6.30 -16.38
C GLN A 143 -10.46 6.66 -16.12
N GLN A 144 -9.63 6.72 -17.17
CA GLN A 144 -8.25 7.19 -17.06
C GLN A 144 -8.18 8.65 -16.58
N ALA A 145 -9.11 9.50 -17.03
CA ALA A 145 -9.22 10.88 -16.54
C ALA A 145 -9.57 10.92 -15.05
N LYS A 146 -10.53 10.10 -14.59
CA LYS A 146 -10.85 9.96 -13.15
C LYS A 146 -9.62 9.50 -12.35
N VAL A 147 -8.85 8.53 -12.83
CA VAL A 147 -7.59 8.08 -12.18
C VAL A 147 -6.62 9.25 -12.01
N ARG A 148 -6.36 10.01 -13.08
CA ARG A 148 -5.47 11.18 -13.04
C ARG A 148 -5.97 12.27 -12.10
N GLU A 149 -7.28 12.53 -12.08
CA GLU A 149 -7.89 13.50 -11.19
C GLU A 149 -7.72 13.09 -9.72
N TYR A 150 -7.96 11.82 -9.38
CA TYR A 150 -7.77 11.36 -8.01
C TYR A 150 -6.32 11.45 -7.54
N LEU A 151 -5.34 11.17 -8.42
CA LEU A 151 -3.92 11.37 -8.14
C LEU A 151 -3.60 12.85 -7.81
N GLN A 152 -4.22 13.79 -8.54
CA GLN A 152 -4.03 15.22 -8.29
C GLN A 152 -4.72 15.69 -7.00
N ARG A 153 -5.94 15.19 -6.72
CA ARG A 153 -6.70 15.53 -5.50
C ARG A 153 -6.00 15.08 -4.23
N GLY A 154 -5.30 13.94 -4.25
CA GLY A 154 -4.54 13.41 -3.11
C GLY A 154 -3.43 14.34 -2.58
N ARG A 155 -2.95 15.31 -3.38
CA ARG A 155 -1.92 16.30 -2.97
C ARG A 155 -2.49 17.56 -2.32
N ARG A 156 -3.81 17.81 -2.39
CA ARG A 156 -4.42 19.07 -1.89
C ARG A 156 -4.71 19.10 -0.38
N GLY A 157 -4.37 18.05 0.37
CA GLY A 157 -4.66 17.94 1.81
C GLY A 157 -3.55 18.35 2.78
N TRP A 158 -2.41 18.89 2.32
CA TRP A 158 -1.24 19.18 3.17
C TRP A 158 -0.67 20.60 3.05
N ARG A 159 -1.49 21.55 2.57
CA ARG A 159 -1.29 23.01 2.71
C ARG A 159 -2.66 23.68 2.74
N GLY A 160 -3.19 23.84 3.95
CA GLY A 160 -4.46 24.50 4.27
C GLY A 160 -4.71 24.39 5.76
#